data_AF-A0A1U7EUU1-F1
#
_entry.id   AF-A0A1U7EUU1-F1
#
_cell.length_a   1.000
_cell.length_b   1.000
_cell.length_c   1.000
_cell.angle_alpha   90.00
_cell.angle_beta   90.00
_cell.angle_gamma   90.00
#
_symmetry.space_group_name_H-M   'P 1'
#
loop_
_entity.id
_entity.type
_entity.pdbx_description
1 polymer ?
#
loop_
_entity_poly.entity_id
_entity_poly.type
_entity_poly.pdbx_seq_one_letter_code
_entity_poly.pdbx_strand_id
1 'polypeptide(L)'
;MGPLESLTDPAENEAVRAVAAAFAGMERDFRAAIQAHYAALGIDPPPDRPPAEERIDQLCLLVSHHFRGDLWGYFCAEQAPDALERPDDARAFAGQSDAEWEASMQQLAAAAPDDIDGSTRERAAAIIADRFGVGLDTFEREIVGWTPERTLRRALRGPMDTDIERLRRATAALEQSD
;
A
#
# COMPACT_ATOMS: atom_id res chain seq x y z
N MET A 1 31.93 -8.90 8.25
CA MET A 1 30.81 -8.22 8.93
C MET A 1 31.35 -7.58 10.18
N GLY A 2 31.46 -6.26 10.18
CA GLY A 2 32.09 -5.48 11.24
C GLY A 2 31.08 -4.82 12.16
N PRO A 3 31.43 -4.54 13.44
CA PRO A 3 30.54 -3.99 14.48
C PRO A 3 30.09 -2.53 14.27
N LEU A 4 30.22 -1.98 13.06
CA LEU A 4 29.82 -0.60 12.72
C LEU A 4 28.56 -0.54 11.84
N GLU A 5 28.13 -1.65 11.24
CA GLU A 5 26.87 -1.69 10.46
C GLU A 5 25.62 -1.68 11.36
N SER A 6 25.69 -2.25 12.58
CA SER A 6 24.56 -2.20 13.54
C SER A 6 24.37 -0.83 14.22
N LEU A 7 25.28 0.13 13.98
CA LEU A 7 25.11 1.52 14.42
C LEU A 7 24.39 2.40 13.37
N THR A 8 24.05 1.84 12.21
CA THR A 8 23.55 2.61 11.05
C THR A 8 22.20 2.16 10.50
N ASP A 9 21.56 1.11 11.03
CA ASP A 9 20.18 0.75 10.68
C ASP A 9 19.18 1.43 11.64
N PRO A 10 18.37 2.39 11.18
CA PRO A 10 17.36 3.03 12.02
C PRO A 10 16.33 2.06 12.61
N ALA A 11 16.04 0.93 11.97
CA ALA A 11 15.11 -0.09 12.49
C ALA A 11 15.65 -0.77 13.76
N GLU A 12 16.97 -0.84 13.93
CA GLU A 12 17.60 -1.40 15.12
C GLU A 12 17.80 -0.35 16.24
N ASN A 13 17.43 0.91 15.98
CA ASN A 13 17.54 1.98 16.95
C ASN A 13 16.40 1.93 17.96
N GLU A 14 16.74 1.78 19.24
CA GLU A 14 15.78 1.70 20.35
C GLU A 14 14.84 2.92 20.42
N ALA A 15 15.32 4.12 20.05
CA ALA A 15 14.47 5.32 20.00
C ALA A 15 13.44 5.25 18.86
N VAL A 16 13.83 4.75 17.68
CA VAL A 16 12.89 4.53 16.57
C VAL A 16 11.84 3.50 16.97
N ARG A 17 12.27 2.40 17.60
CA ARG A 17 11.36 1.35 18.07
C ARG A 17 10.41 1.85 19.15
N ALA A 18 10.88 2.70 20.07
CA ALA A 18 10.04 3.30 21.10
C ALA A 18 8.97 4.25 20.50
N VAL A 19 9.34 5.06 19.49
CA VAL A 19 8.39 5.91 18.77
C VAL A 19 7.39 5.07 17.97
N ALA A 20 7.85 4.02 17.29
CA ALA A 20 6.99 3.08 16.58
C ALA A 20 5.99 2.39 17.53
N ALA A 21 6.45 1.96 18.71
CA ALA A 21 5.60 1.39 19.76
C ALA A 21 4.55 2.38 20.28
N ALA A 22 4.93 3.65 20.49
CA ALA A 22 3.97 4.69 20.87
C ALA A 22 2.90 4.89 19.78
N PHE A 23 3.29 4.94 18.52
CA PHE A 23 2.36 5.11 17.39
C PHE A 23 1.43 3.90 17.23
N ALA A 24 1.96 2.68 17.28
CA ALA A 24 1.16 1.45 17.26
C ALA A 24 0.18 1.38 18.45
N GLY A 25 0.60 1.86 19.63
CA GLY A 25 -0.27 2.02 20.79
C GLY A 25 -1.44 2.97 20.54
N MET A 26 -1.18 4.14 19.94
CA MET A 26 -2.23 5.09 19.56
C MET A 26 -3.22 4.49 18.55
N GLU A 27 -2.73 3.76 17.55
CA GLU A 27 -3.59 3.06 16.57
C GLU A 27 -4.47 2.00 17.23
N ARG A 28 -3.91 1.24 18.18
CA ARG A 28 -4.66 0.24 18.97
C ARG A 28 -5.75 0.91 19.80
N ASP A 29 -5.43 1.99 20.51
CA ASP A 29 -6.39 2.68 21.37
C ASP A 29 -7.52 3.32 20.56
N PHE A 30 -7.19 3.91 19.40
CA PHE A 30 -8.18 4.40 18.44
C PHE A 30 -9.10 3.28 17.94
N ARG A 31 -8.53 2.12 17.60
CA ARG A 31 -9.32 0.96 17.20
C ARG A 31 -10.22 0.46 18.31
N ALA A 32 -9.73 0.36 19.54
CA ALA A 32 -10.53 -0.08 20.67
C ALA A 32 -11.77 0.81 20.87
N ALA A 33 -11.60 2.13 20.68
CA ALA A 33 -12.73 3.07 20.72
C ALA A 33 -13.75 2.81 19.59
N ILE A 34 -13.30 2.52 18.38
CA ILE A 34 -14.18 2.16 17.25
C ILE A 34 -14.90 0.84 17.51
N GLN A 35 -14.19 -0.18 17.99
CA GLN A 35 -14.75 -1.48 18.33
C GLN A 35 -15.85 -1.36 19.39
N ALA A 36 -15.61 -0.55 20.43
CA ALA A 36 -16.63 -0.23 21.44
C ALA A 36 -17.86 0.48 20.82
N HIS A 37 -17.65 1.35 19.82
CA HIS A 37 -18.73 2.00 19.10
C HIS A 37 -19.57 1.01 18.27
N TYR A 38 -18.93 0.10 17.53
CA TYR A 38 -19.61 -0.97 16.78
C TYR A 38 -20.43 -1.88 17.72
N ALA A 39 -19.84 -2.30 18.84
CA ALA A 39 -20.51 -3.10 19.85
C ALA A 39 -21.73 -2.38 20.44
N ALA A 40 -21.64 -1.07 20.69
CA ALA A 40 -22.76 -0.27 21.18
C ALA A 40 -23.91 -0.14 20.15
N LEU A 41 -23.58 -0.21 18.85
CA LEU A 41 -24.56 -0.22 17.77
C LEU A 41 -25.12 -1.61 17.45
N GLY A 42 -24.62 -2.67 18.10
CA GLY A 42 -25.00 -4.05 17.81
C GLY A 42 -24.57 -4.53 16.42
N ILE A 43 -23.56 -3.90 15.82
CA ILE A 43 -23.02 -4.27 14.51
C ILE A 43 -21.74 -5.07 14.72
N ASP A 44 -21.60 -6.18 13.99
CA ASP A 44 -20.37 -6.96 14.01
C ASP A 44 -19.19 -6.12 13.50
N PRO A 45 -18.12 -6.01 14.29
CA PRO A 45 -16.97 -5.27 13.84
C PRO A 45 -16.21 -6.04 12.74
N PRO A 46 -15.54 -5.32 11.82
CA PRO A 46 -14.72 -5.95 10.79
C PRO A 46 -13.49 -6.66 11.40
N PRO A 47 -12.91 -7.62 10.67
CA PRO A 47 -11.82 -8.47 11.16
C PRO A 47 -10.58 -7.68 11.59
N ASP A 48 -9.86 -8.29 12.53
CA ASP A 48 -8.69 -7.71 13.18
C ASP A 48 -7.50 -7.50 12.24
N ARG A 49 -6.71 -6.46 12.51
CA ARG A 49 -5.45 -6.14 11.84
C ARG A 49 -4.28 -6.96 12.42
N PRO A 50 -3.08 -6.87 11.82
CA PRO A 50 -1.86 -7.38 12.42
C PRO A 50 -1.72 -7.01 13.92
N PRO A 51 -1.12 -7.90 14.73
CA PRO A 51 -0.78 -7.63 16.13
C PRO A 51 0.10 -6.38 16.28
N ALA A 52 0.12 -5.83 17.49
CA ALA A 52 0.89 -4.61 17.77
C ALA A 52 2.39 -4.76 17.47
N GLU A 53 2.98 -5.94 17.72
CA GLU A 53 4.40 -6.19 17.44
C GLU A 53 4.70 -6.16 15.94
N GLU A 54 3.87 -6.82 15.12
CA GLU A 54 3.99 -6.77 13.67
C GLU A 54 3.84 -5.33 13.14
N ARG A 55 2.93 -4.55 13.74
CA ARG A 55 2.78 -3.13 13.38
C ARG A 55 4.01 -2.28 13.74
N ILE A 56 4.66 -2.57 14.87
CA ILE A 56 5.91 -1.90 15.25
C ILE A 56 7.00 -2.22 14.23
N ASP A 57 7.13 -3.49 13.85
CA ASP A 57 8.14 -3.94 12.89
C ASP A 57 7.91 -3.30 11.52
N GLN A 58 6.65 -3.19 11.07
CA GLN A 58 6.28 -2.46 9.85
C GLN A 58 6.69 -0.98 9.89
N LEU A 59 6.52 -0.31 11.03
CA LEU A 59 6.90 1.10 11.18
C LEU A 59 8.42 1.27 11.24
N CYS A 60 9.15 0.36 11.89
CA CYS A 60 10.61 0.34 11.88
C CYS A 60 11.13 0.12 10.45
N LEU A 61 10.54 -0.83 9.72
CA LEU A 61 10.88 -1.11 8.32
C LEU A 61 10.65 0.13 7.44
N LEU A 62 9.54 0.84 7.63
CA LEU A 62 9.26 2.10 6.94
C LEU A 62 10.36 3.13 7.16
N VAL A 63 10.80 3.31 8.40
CA VAL A 63 11.85 4.28 8.75
C VAL A 63 13.19 3.89 8.09
N SER A 64 13.55 2.60 8.10
CA SER A 64 14.78 2.14 7.44
C SER A 64 14.76 2.36 5.93
N HIS A 65 13.65 2.03 5.26
CA HIS A 65 13.50 2.28 3.83
C HIS A 65 13.48 3.78 3.50
N HIS A 66 12.84 4.60 4.33
CA HIS A 66 12.86 6.05 4.17
C HIS A 66 14.27 6.62 4.29
N PHE A 67 15.04 6.19 5.30
CA PHE A 67 16.41 6.66 5.52
C PHE A 67 17.37 6.23 4.41
N ARG A 68 17.18 5.03 3.84
CA ARG A 68 17.95 4.52 2.70
C ARG A 68 17.56 5.16 1.36
N GLY A 69 16.49 5.96 1.33
CA GLY A 69 15.95 6.51 0.09
C GLY A 69 15.24 5.49 -0.81
N ASP A 70 14.82 4.35 -0.24
CA ASP A 70 14.20 3.24 -0.96
C ASP A 70 12.78 2.96 -0.44
N LEU A 71 11.87 3.91 -0.63
CA LEU A 71 10.45 3.71 -0.32
C LEU A 71 9.75 2.76 -1.30
N TRP A 72 10.38 2.44 -2.43
CA TRP A 72 9.87 1.42 -3.34
C TRP A 72 9.99 0.03 -2.73
N GLY A 73 11.14 -0.29 -2.11
CA GLY A 73 11.32 -1.54 -1.38
C GLY A 73 10.26 -1.73 -0.29
N TYR A 74 9.96 -0.66 0.47
CA TYR A 74 8.87 -0.69 1.44
C TYR A 74 7.50 -0.95 0.80
N PHE A 75 7.21 -0.26 -0.31
CA PHE A 75 5.97 -0.49 -1.06
C PHE A 75 5.85 -1.96 -1.48
N CYS A 76 6.91 -2.55 -2.04
CA CYS A 76 6.92 -3.95 -2.47
C CYS A 76 6.72 -4.93 -1.30
N ALA A 77 7.28 -4.62 -0.12
CA ALA A 77 7.18 -5.48 1.05
C ALA A 77 5.80 -5.42 1.72
N GLU A 78 5.19 -4.24 1.82
CA GLU A 78 4.04 -4.01 2.73
C GLU A 78 2.76 -3.48 2.06
N GLN A 79 2.83 -3.02 0.80
CA GLN A 79 1.71 -2.28 0.18
C GLN A 79 1.38 -2.69 -1.25
N ALA A 80 2.30 -3.37 -1.94
CA ALA A 80 2.09 -3.84 -3.29
C ALA A 80 0.92 -4.82 -3.35
N PRO A 81 0.18 -4.88 -4.47
CA PRO A 81 -0.82 -5.91 -4.65
C PRO A 81 -0.22 -7.31 -4.49
N ASP A 82 -0.88 -8.20 -3.75
CA ASP A 82 -0.39 -9.57 -3.51
C ASP A 82 -0.11 -10.34 -4.81
N ALA A 83 -0.87 -10.05 -5.86
CA ALA A 83 -0.73 -10.66 -7.19
C ALA A 83 0.33 -9.98 -8.08
N LEU A 84 1.04 -8.95 -7.59
CA LEU A 84 2.05 -8.25 -8.36
C LEU A 84 3.26 -9.15 -8.59
N GLU A 85 3.43 -9.56 -9.84
CA GLU A 85 4.62 -10.25 -10.31
C GLU A 85 5.65 -9.24 -10.80
N ARG A 86 6.94 -9.56 -10.64
CA ARG A 86 8.07 -8.77 -11.17
C ARG A 86 8.08 -7.29 -10.72
N PRO A 87 8.06 -7.01 -9.40
CA PRO A 87 8.04 -5.64 -8.88
C PRO A 87 9.23 -4.78 -9.36
N ASP A 88 10.41 -5.37 -9.54
CA ASP A 88 11.59 -4.64 -10.03
C ASP A 88 11.41 -4.12 -11.46
N ASP A 89 10.74 -4.89 -12.33
CA ASP A 89 10.38 -4.45 -13.68
C ASP A 89 9.28 -3.39 -13.63
N ALA A 90 8.30 -3.55 -12.74
CA ALA A 90 7.19 -2.62 -12.56
C ALA A 90 7.67 -1.23 -12.11
N ARG A 91 8.84 -1.16 -11.45
CA ARG A 91 9.47 0.09 -11.01
C ARG A 91 9.62 1.12 -12.14
N ALA A 92 9.87 0.68 -13.38
CA ALA A 92 10.05 1.56 -14.52
C ALA A 92 8.80 2.39 -14.87
N PHE A 93 7.63 1.96 -14.41
CA PHE A 93 6.35 2.65 -14.61
C PHE A 93 5.95 3.53 -13.42
N ALA A 94 6.67 3.43 -12.30
CA ALA A 94 6.27 4.06 -11.06
C ALA A 94 6.40 5.59 -11.11
N GLY A 95 5.28 6.29 -10.87
CA GLY A 95 5.23 7.75 -10.84
C GLY A 95 5.37 8.41 -12.22
N GLN A 96 5.16 7.66 -13.31
CA GLN A 96 5.10 8.25 -14.65
C GLN A 96 4.00 9.30 -14.73
N SER A 97 4.28 10.39 -15.45
CA SER A 97 3.27 11.37 -15.84
C SER A 97 2.27 10.78 -16.84
N ASP A 98 1.12 11.42 -17.00
CA ASP A 98 0.08 10.98 -17.95
C ASP A 98 0.62 10.81 -19.38
N ALA A 99 1.55 11.66 -19.81
CA ALA A 99 2.15 11.59 -21.14
C ALA A 99 3.15 10.43 -21.28
N GLU A 100 3.95 10.15 -20.25
CA GLU A 100 4.87 9.01 -20.22
C GLU A 100 4.10 7.69 -20.15
N TRP A 101 3.00 7.68 -19.39
CA TRP A 101 2.12 6.53 -19.31
C TRP A 101 1.41 6.25 -20.63
N GLU A 102 0.89 7.27 -21.31
CA GLU A 102 0.29 7.13 -22.64
C GLU A 102 1.30 6.56 -23.66
N ALA A 103 2.55 7.03 -23.64
CA ALA A 103 3.60 6.48 -24.49
C ALA A 103 3.92 5.02 -24.14
N SER A 104 3.97 4.68 -22.85
CA SER A 104 4.17 3.31 -22.37
C SER A 104 3.03 2.39 -22.81
N MET A 105 1.78 2.86 -22.74
CA MET A 105 0.60 2.13 -23.20
C MET A 105 0.67 1.81 -24.69
N GLN A 106 1.13 2.74 -25.53
CA GLN A 106 1.32 2.49 -26.96
C GLN A 106 2.42 1.45 -27.22
N GLN A 107 3.53 1.48 -26.46
CA GLN A 107 4.60 0.49 -26.58
C GLN A 107 4.15 -0.90 -26.12
N LEU A 108 3.44 -0.98 -24.99
CA LEU A 108 2.88 -2.24 -24.48
C LEU A 108 1.86 -2.82 -25.47
N ALA A 109 0.98 -2.00 -26.03
CA ALA A 109 0.03 -2.43 -27.05
C ALA A 109 0.74 -2.91 -28.32
N ALA A 110 1.80 -2.24 -28.76
CA ALA A 110 2.58 -2.66 -29.92
C ALA A 110 3.34 -3.99 -29.70
N ALA A 111 3.66 -4.31 -28.44
CA ALA A 111 4.27 -5.59 -28.05
C ALA A 111 3.24 -6.71 -27.82
N ALA A 112 1.94 -6.41 -27.84
CA ALA A 112 0.90 -7.41 -27.71
C ALA A 112 0.91 -8.40 -28.89
N PRO A 113 0.75 -9.71 -28.63
CA PRO A 113 0.61 -10.72 -29.68
C PRO A 113 -0.40 -10.34 -30.76
N ASP A 114 -0.12 -10.72 -32.00
CA ASP A 114 -0.94 -10.38 -33.18
C ASP A 114 -2.36 -10.97 -33.14
N ASP A 115 -2.61 -11.98 -32.28
CA ASP A 115 -3.92 -12.60 -32.07
C ASP A 115 -4.80 -11.88 -31.05
N ILE A 116 -4.26 -10.86 -30.36
CA ILE A 116 -5.03 -9.99 -29.47
C ILE A 116 -5.55 -8.80 -30.29
N ASP A 117 -6.75 -8.99 -30.85
CA ASP A 117 -7.52 -7.91 -31.46
C ASP A 117 -8.14 -7.02 -30.39
N GLY A 118 -8.04 -5.70 -30.57
CA GLY A 118 -8.64 -4.74 -29.65
C GLY A 118 -8.02 -3.35 -29.73
N SER A 119 -8.55 -2.46 -28.90
CA SER A 119 -7.99 -1.12 -28.67
C SER A 119 -6.59 -1.19 -28.06
N THR A 120 -5.83 -0.08 -28.16
CA THR A 120 -4.54 0.08 -27.48
C THR A 120 -4.63 -0.29 -25.99
N ARG A 121 -5.73 0.09 -25.33
CA ARG A 121 -5.95 -0.19 -23.91
C ARG A 121 -6.10 -1.69 -23.63
N GLU A 122 -6.90 -2.40 -24.43
CA GLU A 122 -7.12 -3.84 -24.27
C GLU A 122 -5.84 -4.64 -24.53
N ARG A 123 -5.11 -4.29 -25.60
CA ARG A 123 -3.82 -4.92 -25.95
C ARG A 123 -2.76 -4.70 -24.87
N ALA A 124 -2.63 -3.48 -24.36
CA ALA A 124 -1.73 -3.18 -23.26
C ALA A 124 -2.18 -3.87 -21.95
N ALA A 125 -3.49 -3.92 -21.66
CA ALA A 125 -4.03 -4.61 -20.49
C ALA A 125 -3.66 -6.10 -20.49
N ALA A 126 -3.70 -6.76 -21.65
CA ALA A 126 -3.30 -8.16 -21.78
C ALA A 126 -1.83 -8.35 -21.45
N ILE A 127 -0.94 -7.48 -21.95
CA ILE A 127 0.49 -7.52 -21.61
C ILE A 127 0.72 -7.25 -20.11
N ILE A 128 0.02 -6.28 -19.52
CA ILE A 128 0.16 -5.96 -18.10
C ILE A 128 -0.28 -7.16 -17.23
N ALA A 129 -1.41 -7.76 -17.55
CA ALA A 129 -1.92 -8.93 -16.83
C ALA A 129 -0.97 -10.13 -16.95
N ASP A 130 -0.47 -10.41 -18.15
CA ASP A 130 0.47 -11.51 -18.41
C ASP A 130 1.83 -11.28 -17.73
N ARG A 131 2.37 -10.06 -17.80
CA ARG A 131 3.72 -9.76 -17.31
C ARG A 131 3.80 -9.50 -15.81
N PHE A 132 2.77 -8.89 -15.23
CA PHE A 132 2.79 -8.38 -13.86
C PHE A 132 1.73 -9.01 -12.95
N GLY A 133 0.91 -9.94 -13.45
CA GLY A 133 -0.09 -10.66 -12.66
C GLY A 133 -1.27 -9.83 -12.15
N VAL A 134 -1.33 -8.53 -12.50
CA VAL A 134 -2.37 -7.60 -12.06
C VAL A 134 -3.12 -7.00 -13.25
N GLY A 135 -4.41 -6.69 -13.06
CA GLY A 135 -5.19 -5.99 -14.08
C GLY A 135 -4.73 -4.54 -14.29
N LEU A 136 -4.98 -4.00 -15.49
CA LEU A 136 -4.58 -2.65 -15.88
C LEU A 136 -4.98 -1.57 -14.88
N ASP A 137 -6.23 -1.57 -14.42
CA ASP A 137 -6.71 -0.55 -13.47
C ASP A 137 -5.97 -0.61 -12.12
N THR A 138 -5.58 -1.81 -11.67
CA THR A 138 -4.75 -1.97 -10.46
C THR A 138 -3.33 -1.52 -10.71
N PHE A 139 -2.76 -1.83 -11.87
CA PHE A 139 -1.43 -1.39 -12.26
C PHE A 139 -1.35 0.15 -12.36
N GLU A 140 -2.30 0.78 -13.04
CA GLU A 140 -2.40 2.24 -13.13
C GLU A 140 -2.54 2.89 -11.74
N ARG A 141 -3.43 2.35 -10.90
CA ARG A 141 -3.69 2.91 -9.59
C ARG A 141 -2.52 2.75 -8.62
N GLU A 142 -1.89 1.58 -8.57
CA GLU A 142 -0.91 1.21 -7.54
C GLU A 142 0.53 1.40 -7.99
N ILE A 143 0.85 1.16 -9.27
CA ILE A 143 2.19 1.26 -9.83
C ILE A 143 2.38 2.62 -10.50
N VAL A 144 1.60 2.95 -11.53
CA VAL A 144 1.76 4.22 -12.26
C VAL A 144 1.53 5.40 -11.32
N GLY A 145 0.44 5.36 -10.55
CA GLY A 145 0.11 6.35 -9.53
C GLY A 145 0.94 6.27 -8.24
N TRP A 146 2.03 5.49 -8.22
CA TRP A 146 2.93 5.40 -7.07
C TRP A 146 3.73 6.70 -6.90
N THR A 147 3.83 7.16 -5.65
CA THR A 147 4.81 8.18 -5.25
C THR A 147 5.36 7.88 -3.86
N PRO A 148 6.56 8.40 -3.50
CA PRO A 148 7.09 8.30 -2.14
C PRO A 148 6.12 8.84 -1.08
N GLU A 149 5.48 9.98 -1.34
CA GLU A 149 4.53 10.63 -0.43
C GLU A 149 3.28 9.78 -0.23
N ARG A 150 2.77 9.17 -1.32
CA ARG A 150 1.63 8.27 -1.24
C ARG A 150 1.97 7.03 -0.42
N THR A 151 3.17 6.47 -0.58
CA THR A 151 3.65 5.32 0.20
C THR A 151 3.73 5.65 1.68
N LEU A 152 4.39 6.75 2.04
CA LEU A 152 4.48 7.25 3.41
C LEU A 152 3.10 7.50 4.02
N ARG A 153 2.24 8.21 3.28
CA ARG A 153 0.87 8.51 3.73
C ARG A 153 0.07 7.24 3.96
N ARG A 154 0.12 6.26 3.05
CA ARG A 154 -0.59 4.99 3.21
C ARG A 154 -0.03 4.18 4.39
N ALA A 155 1.28 4.21 4.60
CA ALA A 155 1.93 3.50 5.70
C ALA A 155 1.53 4.05 7.07
N LEU A 156 1.46 5.39 7.20
CA LEU A 156 1.17 6.05 8.48
C LEU A 156 -0.33 6.23 8.74
N ARG A 157 -1.11 6.52 7.70
CA ARG A 157 -2.52 6.93 7.82
C ARG A 157 -3.49 5.91 7.26
N GLY A 158 -3.07 5.01 6.38
CA GLY A 158 -3.93 3.99 5.76
C GLY A 158 -4.74 3.16 6.76
N PRO A 159 -4.15 2.71 7.89
CA PRO A 159 -4.90 2.06 8.95
C PRO A 159 -6.03 2.97 9.50
N MET A 160 -5.74 4.21 9.85
CA MET A 160 -6.75 5.15 10.34
C MET A 160 -7.80 5.51 9.29
N ASP A 161 -7.42 5.72 8.04
CA ASP A 161 -8.35 6.05 6.95
C ASP A 161 -9.33 4.89 6.68
N THR A 162 -8.85 3.65 6.79
CA THR A 162 -9.71 2.45 6.72
C THR A 162 -10.75 2.45 7.83
N ASP A 163 -10.32 2.80 9.05
CA ASP A 163 -11.19 2.88 10.22
C ASP A 163 -12.22 4.01 10.13
N ILE A 164 -11.81 5.18 9.63
CA ILE A 164 -12.71 6.31 9.37
C ILE A 164 -13.74 5.94 8.30
N GLU A 165 -13.33 5.29 7.22
CA GLU A 165 -14.23 4.88 6.15
C GLU A 165 -15.25 3.83 6.63
N ARG A 166 -14.81 2.90 7.48
CA ARG A 166 -15.70 1.95 8.15
C ARG A 166 -16.74 2.66 9.00
N LEU A 167 -16.34 3.64 9.82
CA LEU A 167 -17.29 4.45 10.60
C LEU A 167 -18.31 5.14 9.71
N ARG A 168 -17.88 5.78 8.61
CA ARG A 168 -18.80 6.45 7.67
C ARG A 168 -19.83 5.49 7.09
N ARG A 169 -19.42 4.27 6.71
CA ARG A 169 -20.33 3.25 6.19
C ARG A 169 -21.33 2.79 7.25
N ALA A 170 -20.90 2.56 8.49
CA ALA A 170 -21.79 2.22 9.59
C ALA A 170 -22.81 3.33 9.87
N THR A 171 -22.37 4.60 9.88
CA THR A 171 -23.28 5.75 10.02
C THR A 171 -24.28 5.83 8.87
N ALA A 172 -23.84 5.70 7.62
CA ALA A 172 -24.74 5.73 6.47
C ALA A 172 -25.76 4.58 6.47
N ALA A 173 -25.38 3.39 6.97
CA ALA A 173 -26.30 2.27 7.09
C ALA A 173 -27.40 2.50 8.14
N LEU A 174 -27.08 3.19 9.24
CA LEU A 174 -28.07 3.60 10.25
C LEU A 174 -29.05 4.63 9.69
N GLU A 175 -28.56 5.65 8.98
CA GLU A 175 -29.40 6.70 8.35
C GLU A 175 -30.36 6.15 7.28
N GLN A 176 -30.05 4.99 6.69
CA GLN A 176 -30.91 4.32 5.70
C GLN A 176 -31.89 3.32 6.32
N SER A 177 -31.74 3.01 7.61
CA SER A 177 -32.57 2.04 8.34
C SER A 177 -33.73 2.69 9.11
N ASP A 178 -33.74 4.03 9.19
CA ASP A 178 -34.85 4.88 9.65
C ASP A 178 -35.77 5.31 8.49
#